data_AF-A0A6C0LNZ9-F1
#
_entry.id   AF-A0A6C0LNZ9-F1
#
_cell.length_a   1.000
_cell.length_b   1.000
_cell.length_c   1.000
_cell.angle_alpha   90.00
_cell.angle_beta   90.00
_cell.angle_gamma   90.00
#
_symmetry.space_group_name_H-M   'P 1'
#
loop_
_entity.id
_entity.type
_entity.pdbx_description
1 polymer ?
#
loop_
_entity_poly.entity_id
_entity_poly.type
_entity_poly.pdbx_seq_one_letter_code
_entity_poly.pdbx_strand_id
1 'polypeptide(L)'
;MVNIPSKPLACMYKMVKTVSNGLTKDLIVTGGHSILVDDLGELKEINDQMFGGNTPKIDGKYLLLSSVSPDFSKLENHYIYTWYHFTLENDGDDDRRFGVWANGILTETPSKNQLIQMGQV
;
A
#
# COMPACT_ATOMS: atom_id res chain seq x y z
N MET A 1 -15.49 -3.93 -3.69
CA MET A 1 -14.74 -4.97 -4.42
C MET A 1 -14.82 -6.30 -3.67
N VAL A 2 -14.98 -7.41 -4.39
CA VAL A 2 -14.86 -8.77 -3.80
C VAL A 2 -13.38 -9.03 -3.54
N ASN A 3 -13.01 -9.44 -2.33
CA ASN A 3 -11.64 -9.83 -2.01
C ASN A 3 -11.26 -11.14 -2.73
N ILE A 4 -10.08 -11.15 -3.37
CA ILE A 4 -9.59 -12.29 -4.16
C ILE A 4 -8.20 -12.69 -3.63
N PRO A 5 -8.11 -13.66 -2.70
CA PRO A 5 -6.85 -14.04 -2.07
C PRO A 5 -5.78 -14.60 -3.01
N SER A 6 -6.18 -15.07 -4.20
CA SER A 6 -5.27 -15.56 -5.24
C SER A 6 -4.54 -14.43 -6.01
N LYS A 7 -4.91 -13.16 -5.81
CA LYS A 7 -4.27 -12.00 -6.44
C LYS A 7 -3.60 -11.13 -5.37
N PRO A 8 -2.31 -11.35 -5.04
CA PRO A 8 -1.67 -10.71 -3.89
C PRO A 8 -1.78 -9.18 -3.86
N LEU A 9 -1.62 -8.49 -4.99
CA LEU A 9 -1.70 -7.03 -5.04
C LEU A 9 -3.13 -6.48 -4.91
N ALA A 10 -4.15 -7.27 -5.28
CA ALA A 10 -5.55 -6.89 -5.20
C ALA A 10 -6.28 -7.47 -3.97
N CYS A 11 -5.63 -8.36 -3.23
CA CYS A 11 -6.14 -8.94 -2.00
C CYS A 11 -6.05 -7.92 -0.85
N MET A 12 -6.96 -8.04 0.11
CA MET A 12 -6.94 -7.25 1.34
C MET A 12 -5.95 -7.83 2.35
N TYR A 13 -5.18 -6.95 2.97
CA TYR A 13 -4.22 -7.22 4.02
C TYR A 13 -4.56 -6.38 5.24
N LYS A 14 -4.37 -6.97 6.42
CA LYS A 14 -4.70 -6.34 7.70
C LYS A 14 -3.47 -6.20 8.57
N MET A 15 -3.19 -4.97 9.00
CA MET A 15 -2.28 -4.69 10.11
C MET A 15 -3.12 -4.48 11.37
N VAL A 16 -2.89 -5.30 12.38
CA VAL A 16 -3.61 -5.21 13.66
C VAL A 16 -3.01 -4.07 14.48
N LYS A 17 -3.85 -3.24 15.07
CA LYS A 17 -3.40 -2.21 16.02
C LYS A 17 -2.79 -2.88 17.23
N THR A 18 -1.57 -2.47 17.58
CA THR A 18 -0.93 -2.81 18.84
C THR A 18 -0.76 -1.56 19.69
N VAL A 19 -0.20 -1.72 20.89
CA VAL A 19 0.15 -0.58 21.74
C VAL A 19 1.39 0.16 21.21
N SER A 20 2.23 -0.53 20.43
CA SER A 20 3.55 -0.04 20.01
C SER A 20 3.66 0.41 18.55
N ASN A 21 2.75 0.00 17.67
CA ASN A 21 2.87 0.28 16.22
C ASN A 21 2.27 1.62 15.78
N GLY A 22 1.79 2.45 16.71
CA GLY A 22 1.28 3.79 16.41
C GLY A 22 -0.10 3.84 15.74
N LEU A 23 -0.68 2.70 15.36
CA LEU A 23 -2.00 2.65 14.72
C LEU A 23 -3.10 3.19 15.63
N THR A 24 -4.02 3.98 15.07
CA THR A 24 -5.21 4.44 15.82
C THR A 24 -6.34 3.40 15.82
N LYS A 25 -6.41 2.59 14.75
CA LYS A 25 -7.30 1.44 14.56
C LYS A 25 -6.61 0.39 13.69
N ASP A 26 -7.13 -0.84 13.66
CA ASP A 26 -6.72 -1.83 12.67
C ASP A 26 -6.79 -1.24 11.25
N LEU A 27 -5.74 -1.46 10.46
CA LEU A 27 -5.66 -0.97 9.10
C LEU A 27 -5.92 -2.12 8.14
N ILE A 28 -6.85 -1.93 7.20
CA ILE A 28 -7.08 -2.88 6.10
C ILE A 28 -6.85 -2.13 4.78
N VAL A 29 -5.93 -2.63 3.98
CA VAL A 29 -5.54 -2.05 2.68
C VAL A 29 -5.33 -3.16 1.66
N THR A 30 -5.17 -2.81 0.40
CA THR A 30 -4.79 -3.76 -0.64
C THR A 30 -3.32 -4.14 -0.50
N GLY A 31 -2.94 -5.33 -0.97
CA GLY A 31 -1.54 -5.74 -0.99
C GLY A 31 -0.65 -4.86 -1.88
N GLY A 32 -1.26 -4.14 -2.84
CA GLY A 32 -0.60 -3.20 -3.73
C GLY A 32 -0.31 -1.82 -3.13
N HIS A 33 -0.89 -1.51 -1.96
CA HIS A 33 -0.50 -0.33 -1.18
C HIS A 33 0.73 -0.60 -0.34
N SER A 34 1.41 0.46 0.07
CA SER A 34 2.70 0.38 0.74
C SER A 34 2.71 1.12 2.07
N ILE A 35 3.77 0.87 2.84
CA ILE A 35 4.21 1.75 3.90
C ILE A 35 5.56 2.34 3.50
N LEU A 36 5.82 3.58 3.89
CA LEU A 36 7.07 4.27 3.56
C LEU A 36 8.11 4.00 4.62
N VAL A 37 9.20 3.34 4.23
CA VAL A 37 10.29 2.93 5.11
C VAL A 37 11.63 3.47 4.64
N ASP A 38 12.57 3.66 5.57
CA ASP A 38 13.92 4.13 5.23
C ASP A 38 14.78 3.03 4.60
N ASP A 39 14.54 1.78 4.98
CA ASP A 39 15.26 0.60 4.49
C ASP A 39 14.30 -0.59 4.32
N LEU A 40 14.51 -1.37 3.27
CA LEU A 40 13.78 -2.62 2.99
C LEU A 40 14.44 -3.83 3.66
N GLY A 41 15.73 -3.74 3.99
CA GLY A 41 16.49 -4.85 4.58
C GLY A 41 16.37 -6.15 3.77
N GLU A 42 16.05 -7.24 4.46
CA GLU A 42 15.88 -8.58 3.87
C GLU A 42 14.69 -8.67 2.90
N LEU A 43 13.74 -7.73 2.96
CA LEU A 43 12.56 -7.72 2.09
C LEU A 43 12.85 -7.12 0.71
N LYS A 44 14.05 -6.57 0.48
CA LYS A 44 14.38 -5.84 -0.74
C LYS A 44 14.16 -6.66 -2.01
N GLU A 45 14.67 -7.89 -2.05
CA GLU A 45 14.61 -8.73 -3.26
C GLU A 45 13.17 -9.04 -3.67
N ILE A 46 12.36 -9.53 -2.72
CA ILE A 46 10.96 -9.85 -2.97
C ILE A 46 10.13 -8.59 -3.29
N ASN A 47 10.38 -7.46 -2.61
CA ASN A 47 9.66 -6.23 -2.88
C ASN A 47 10.00 -5.66 -4.27
N ASP A 48 11.28 -5.68 -4.66
CA ASP A 48 11.72 -5.29 -6.00
C ASP A 48 11.07 -6.16 -7.07
N GLN A 49 11.03 -7.48 -6.87
CA GLN A 49 10.37 -8.41 -7.81
C GLN A 49 8.89 -8.05 -8.00
N MET A 50 8.18 -7.72 -6.91
CA MET A 50 6.77 -7.32 -6.98
C MET A 50 6.55 -5.99 -7.70
N PHE A 51 7.54 -5.10 -7.70
CA PHE A 51 7.55 -3.85 -8.48
C PHE A 51 8.13 -3.98 -9.90
N GLY A 52 8.48 -5.19 -10.35
CA GLY A 52 9.03 -5.40 -11.69
C GLY A 52 10.54 -5.11 -11.81
N GLY A 53 11.27 -5.19 -10.70
CA GLY A 53 12.74 -5.19 -10.65
C GLY A 53 13.36 -4.08 -9.81
N ASN A 54 12.61 -3.04 -9.45
CA ASN A 54 13.10 -1.98 -8.57
C ASN A 54 11.98 -1.31 -7.79
N THR A 55 12.12 -1.27 -6.47
CA THR A 55 11.19 -0.59 -5.58
C THR A 55 11.26 0.93 -5.78
N PRO A 56 10.14 1.61 -6.10
CA PRO A 56 10.10 3.06 -6.20
C PRO A 56 10.28 3.72 -4.82
N LYS A 57 10.64 5.00 -4.84
CA LYS A 57 10.75 5.83 -3.65
C LYS A 57 9.88 7.07 -3.74
N ILE A 58 9.40 7.55 -2.59
CA ILE A 58 8.82 8.89 -2.43
C ILE A 58 9.63 9.61 -1.36
N ASP A 59 10.16 10.79 -1.70
CA ASP A 59 10.97 11.63 -0.82
C ASP A 59 12.10 10.85 -0.11
N GLY A 60 12.77 9.96 -0.85
CA GLY A 60 13.89 9.15 -0.37
C GLY A 60 13.50 7.85 0.37
N LYS A 61 12.22 7.67 0.72
CA LYS A 61 11.71 6.47 1.41
C LYS A 61 11.20 5.43 0.43
N TYR A 62 11.50 4.16 0.71
CA TYR A 62 11.04 3.02 -0.08
C TYR A 62 9.57 2.73 0.15
N LEU A 63 8.89 2.29 -0.90
CA LEU A 63 7.54 1.75 -0.81
C LEU A 63 7.61 0.25 -0.50
N LEU A 64 7.38 -0.12 0.76
CA LEU A 64 7.26 -1.52 1.16
C LEU A 64 5.81 -1.97 1.02
N LEU A 65 5.54 -2.89 0.09
CA LEU A 65 4.19 -3.39 -0.18
C LEU A 65 3.59 -4.07 1.05
N SER A 66 2.30 -3.84 1.30
CA SER A 66 1.53 -4.53 2.35
C SER A 66 1.46 -6.04 2.11
N SER A 67 1.56 -6.51 0.86
CA SER A 67 1.66 -7.95 0.58
C SER A 67 3.00 -8.59 0.91
N VAL A 68 4.03 -7.77 1.16
CA VAL A 68 5.41 -8.21 1.46
C VAL A 68 5.76 -7.95 2.92
N SER A 69 5.25 -6.87 3.50
CA SER A 69 5.51 -6.50 4.89
C SER A 69 5.00 -7.57 5.87
N PRO A 70 5.82 -7.99 6.85
CA PRO A 70 5.42 -8.95 7.88
C PRO A 70 4.40 -8.39 8.87
N ASP A 71 4.21 -7.07 8.92
CA ASP A 71 3.25 -6.41 9.81
C ASP A 71 1.79 -6.62 9.36
N PHE A 72 1.61 -7.09 8.13
CA PHE A 72 0.33 -7.31 7.50
C PHE A 72 0.01 -8.79 7.35
N SER A 73 -1.20 -9.17 7.75
CA SER A 73 -1.75 -10.51 7.52
C SER A 73 -2.71 -10.51 6.34
N LYS A 74 -2.50 -11.40 5.37
CA LYS A 74 -3.40 -11.60 4.24
C LYS A 74 -4.78 -12.06 4.70
N LEU A 75 -5.84 -11.49 4.16
CA LEU A 75 -7.21 -11.91 4.44
C LEU A 75 -7.69 -12.95 3.42
N GLU A 76 -7.91 -14.20 3.86
CA GLU A 76 -8.31 -15.33 3.01
C GLU A 76 -9.82 -15.40 2.71
N ASN A 77 -10.60 -14.44 3.20
CA ASN A 77 -12.04 -14.38 2.94
C ASN A 77 -12.36 -13.84 1.54
N HIS A 78 -13.57 -14.11 1.06
CA HIS A 78 -14.09 -13.57 -0.20
C HIS A 78 -15.18 -12.51 0.05
N TYR A 79 -15.02 -11.72 1.11
CA TYR A 79 -16.00 -10.69 1.47
C TYR A 79 -15.95 -9.50 0.52
N ILE A 80 -17.04 -8.72 0.54
CA ILE A 80 -17.12 -7.45 -0.18
C ILE A 80 -16.58 -6.36 0.74
N TYR A 81 -15.55 -5.65 0.27
CA TYR A 81 -15.01 -4.47 0.93
C TYR A 81 -15.44 -3.21 0.20
N THR A 82 -15.81 -2.19 0.97
CA THR A 82 -15.78 -0.81 0.49
C THR A 82 -14.40 -0.27 0.80
N TRP A 83 -13.68 0.16 -0.23
CA TRP A 83 -12.35 0.74 -0.11
C TRP A 83 -12.36 2.14 -0.71
N TYR A 84 -11.42 2.97 -0.27
CA TYR A 84 -11.31 4.36 -0.67
C TYR A 84 -9.90 4.62 -1.14
N HIS A 85 -9.78 5.25 -2.30
CA HIS A 85 -8.52 5.77 -2.81
C HIS A 85 -8.68 7.28 -2.95
N PHE A 86 -7.63 8.02 -2.63
CA PHE A 86 -7.55 9.46 -2.89
C PHE A 86 -6.17 9.79 -3.42
N THR A 87 -6.08 10.87 -4.18
CA THR A 87 -4.80 11.43 -4.64
C THR A 87 -4.75 12.90 -4.21
N LEU A 88 -3.56 13.50 -4.25
CA LEU A 88 -3.37 14.91 -3.89
C LEU A 88 -3.20 15.75 -5.15
N GLU A 89 -3.76 16.96 -5.11
CA GLU A 89 -3.50 17.96 -6.14
C GLU A 89 -2.01 18.31 -6.18
N ASN A 90 -1.48 18.52 -7.39
CA ASN A 90 -0.07 18.80 -7.60
C ASN A 90 0.11 19.81 -8.75
N ASP A 91 1.37 20.15 -9.03
CA ASP A 91 1.84 21.15 -9.99
C ASP A 91 1.86 20.66 -11.46
N GLY A 92 1.07 19.65 -11.79
CA GLY A 92 0.85 19.16 -13.17
C GLY A 92 1.53 17.84 -13.51
N ASP A 93 2.04 17.10 -12.53
CA ASP A 93 2.63 15.77 -12.69
C ASP A 93 1.61 14.67 -12.29
N ASP A 94 0.89 14.13 -13.27
CA ASP A 94 -0.15 13.13 -13.06
C ASP A 94 0.37 11.76 -12.55
N ASP A 95 1.69 11.54 -12.58
CA ASP A 95 2.35 10.35 -12.04
C ASP A 95 2.95 10.58 -10.64
N ARG A 96 2.90 11.82 -10.14
CA ARG A 96 3.39 12.16 -8.81
C ARG A 96 2.59 11.45 -7.71
N ARG A 97 3.33 10.96 -6.72
CA ARG A 97 2.82 10.31 -5.51
C ARG A 97 3.39 11.00 -4.28
N PHE A 98 2.67 10.90 -3.17
CA PHE A 98 3.04 11.59 -1.93
C PHE A 98 3.05 10.63 -0.76
N GLY A 99 3.96 10.88 0.18
CA GLY A 99 3.86 10.31 1.52
C GLY A 99 2.81 11.05 2.33
N VAL A 100 1.94 10.32 2.99
CA VAL A 100 0.89 10.85 3.86
C VAL A 100 0.88 10.08 5.18
N TRP A 101 0.61 10.81 6.26
CA TRP A 101 0.38 10.19 7.55
C TRP A 101 -1.10 9.81 7.67
N ALA A 102 -1.39 8.51 7.67
CA ALA A 102 -2.76 8.00 7.72
C ALA A 102 -2.87 6.88 8.74
N ASN A 103 -3.91 6.92 9.58
CA ASN A 103 -4.17 5.93 10.63
C ASN A 103 -2.98 5.68 11.60
N GLY A 104 -2.03 6.61 11.71
CA GLY A 104 -0.86 6.46 12.60
C GLY A 104 0.38 5.85 11.94
N ILE A 105 0.40 5.72 10.61
CA ILE A 105 1.57 5.26 9.85
C ILE A 105 1.85 6.19 8.65
N LEU A 106 3.10 6.17 8.17
CA LEU A 106 3.49 6.82 6.93
C LEU A 106 3.24 5.86 5.76
N THR A 107 2.31 6.24 4.89
CA THR A 107 1.91 5.47 3.71
C THR A 107 1.88 6.40 2.50
N GLU A 108 1.61 5.87 1.32
CA GLU A 108 1.58 6.62 0.09
C GLU A 108 0.17 6.92 -0.41
N THR A 109 0.06 7.97 -1.23
CA THR A 109 -1.06 8.10 -2.16
C THR A 109 -0.75 7.42 -3.50
N PRO A 110 -1.77 6.89 -4.21
CA PRO A 110 -1.65 6.65 -5.64
C PRO A 110 -1.47 7.98 -6.40
N SER A 111 -0.87 7.90 -7.58
CA SER A 111 -0.89 9.00 -8.54
C SER A 111 -2.27 9.15 -9.18
N LYS A 112 -2.50 10.25 -9.86
CA LYS A 112 -3.75 10.47 -10.59
C LYS A 112 -3.94 9.42 -11.68
N ASN A 113 -2.89 9.11 -12.44
CA ASN A 113 -2.93 8.06 -13.46
C ASN A 113 -3.24 6.68 -12.86
N GLN A 114 -2.64 6.34 -11.72
CA GLN A 114 -2.93 5.09 -11.01
C GLN A 114 -4.39 5.04 -10.55
N LEU A 115 -4.92 6.13 -10.00
CA LEU A 115 -6.31 6.21 -9.55
C LEU A 115 -7.30 6.01 -10.71
N ILE A 116 -7.03 6.62 -11.87
CA ILE A 116 -7.86 6.44 -13.08
C ILE A 116 -7.83 5.00 -13.56
N GLN A 117 -6.66 4.36 -13.60
CA GLN A 117 -6.52 2.95 -14.00
C GLN A 117 -7.25 2.01 -13.03
N MET A 118 -7.18 2.27 -11.72
CA MET A 118 -7.88 1.49 -10.70
C MET A 118 -9.41 1.65 -10.76
N GLY A 119 -9.89 2.83 -11.19
CA GLY A 119 -11.32 3.12 -11.35
C GLY A 119 -11.96 2.51 -12.60
N GLN A 120 -11.16 1.93 -13.51
CA GLN A 120 -11.63 1.21 -14.70
C GLN A 120 -11.88 -0.28 -14.44
N VAL A 121 -11.76 -0.75 -13.18
CA VAL A 121 -11.87 -2.16 -12.77
C VAL A 121 -13.18 -2.46 -12.03
#